data_AF-A0A2H0PAC2-F1
#
_entry.id   AF-A0A2H0PAC2-F1
#
_cell.length_a   1.000
_cell.length_b   1.000
_cell.length_c   1.000
_cell.angle_alpha   90.00
_cell.angle_beta   90.00
_cell.angle_gamma   90.00
#
_symmetry.space_group_name_H-M   'P 1'
#
loop_
_entity.id
_entity.type
_entity.pdbx_description
1 polymer ?
#
loop_
_entity_poly.entity_id
_entity_poly.type
_entity_poly.pdbx_seq_one_letter_code
_entity_poly.pdbx_strand_id
1 'polypeptide(L)'
;MSGDAPALNAKSRRWALNLGLALAGFGLACLVLEGLSLRLAPLPAPVRLREGLYVSSLPLISANPSCRWRPSVKGEALPLARRPGERRVFVFGESSVEGTPWKYRASPPTMLYDRLSELPALGPLTVVNMGRACSSMVDSYYYLLSIAPYRPDIIVFYQGSNDGFGRYDENCLPSLAAPLHAAWRFLVERSHLLRALRMLTPDAAIRRRGLRAGKPLPPGEPRCDPRKTFRRWTDILVRTARGLGAEVIVTTPVRSPLTGLEFRAWQPE
;
A
#
# COMPACT_ATOMS: atom_id res chain seq x y z
N MET A 1 -15.56 7.05 -58.80
CA MET A 1 -14.18 7.48 -58.47
C MET A 1 -13.61 6.50 -57.46
N SER A 2 -13.02 5.40 -57.94
CA SER A 2 -12.27 4.45 -57.10
C SER A 2 -10.87 5.03 -56.88
N GLY A 3 -10.66 5.67 -55.74
CA GLY A 3 -9.33 6.15 -55.35
C GLY A 3 -8.49 4.98 -54.88
N ASP A 4 -7.53 4.54 -55.68
CA ASP A 4 -6.56 3.53 -55.27
C ASP A 4 -5.73 4.07 -54.10
N ALA A 5 -5.80 3.37 -52.95
CA ALA A 5 -5.00 3.72 -51.79
C ALA A 5 -3.50 3.58 -52.14
N PRO A 6 -2.65 4.58 -51.81
CA PRO A 6 -1.24 4.56 -52.20
C PRO A 6 -0.53 3.34 -51.59
N ALA A 7 0.08 2.53 -52.44
CA ALA A 7 0.86 1.37 -52.02
C ALA A 7 2.04 1.83 -51.13
N LEU A 8 2.04 1.41 -49.86
CA LEU A 8 3.16 1.62 -48.95
C LEU A 8 4.46 1.10 -49.56
N ASN A 9 5.48 1.97 -49.67
CA ASN A 9 6.83 1.64 -50.14
C ASN A 9 7.40 0.42 -49.37
N ALA A 10 8.17 -0.45 -50.03
CA ALA A 10 8.85 -1.58 -49.40
C ALA A 10 9.63 -1.20 -48.12
N LYS A 11 10.19 0.03 -48.08
CA LYS A 11 10.87 0.58 -46.89
C LYS A 11 9.91 0.76 -45.70
N SER A 12 8.70 1.31 -45.92
CA SER A 12 7.72 1.50 -44.85
C SER A 12 7.14 0.15 -44.38
N ARG A 13 7.00 -0.83 -45.26
CA ARG A 13 6.59 -2.21 -44.88
C ARG A 13 7.61 -2.88 -43.98
N ARG A 14 8.91 -2.80 -44.30
CA ARG A 14 9.99 -3.35 -43.46
C ARG A 14 10.08 -2.65 -42.10
N TRP A 15 9.94 -1.32 -42.06
CA TRP A 15 9.95 -0.57 -40.81
C TRP A 15 8.77 -0.94 -39.90
N ALA A 16 7.56 -1.02 -40.47
CA ALA A 16 6.38 -1.46 -39.73
C ALA A 16 6.52 -2.89 -39.18
N LEU A 17 7.09 -3.82 -39.97
CA LEU A 17 7.37 -5.18 -39.52
C LEU A 17 8.39 -5.19 -38.36
N ASN A 18 9.50 -4.47 -38.49
CA ASN A 18 10.51 -4.39 -37.44
C ASN A 18 9.98 -3.77 -36.16
N LEU A 19 9.16 -2.72 -36.27
CA LEU A 19 8.48 -2.12 -35.13
C LEU A 19 7.51 -3.12 -34.48
N GLY A 20 6.73 -3.86 -35.28
CA GLY A 20 5.83 -4.90 -34.79
C GLY A 20 6.57 -6.01 -34.04
N LEU A 21 7.69 -6.50 -34.59
CA LEU A 21 8.55 -7.49 -33.94
C LEU A 21 9.17 -6.95 -32.63
N ALA A 22 9.60 -5.69 -32.62
CA ALA A 22 10.15 -5.06 -31.41
C ALA A 22 9.08 -4.93 -30.32
N LEU A 23 7.87 -4.49 -30.66
CA LEU A 23 6.75 -4.38 -29.72
C LEU A 23 6.31 -5.76 -29.20
N ALA A 24 6.24 -6.77 -30.06
CA ALA A 24 5.93 -8.14 -29.66
C ALA A 24 7.01 -8.72 -28.73
N GLY A 25 8.29 -8.51 -29.06
CA GLY A 25 9.42 -8.91 -28.22
C GLY A 25 9.41 -8.22 -26.86
N PHE A 26 9.14 -6.92 -26.82
CA PHE A 26 8.99 -6.16 -25.58
C PHE A 26 7.81 -6.69 -24.74
N GLY A 27 6.65 -6.92 -25.36
CA GLY A 27 5.48 -7.49 -24.69
C GLY A 27 5.77 -8.87 -24.08
N LEU A 28 6.43 -9.76 -24.84
CA LEU A 28 6.85 -11.07 -24.36
C LEU A 28 7.82 -10.95 -23.17
N ALA A 29 8.80 -10.06 -23.25
CA ALA A 29 9.74 -9.82 -22.16
C ALA A 29 9.01 -9.35 -20.88
N CYS A 30 8.04 -8.43 -21.00
CA CYS A 30 7.22 -8.00 -19.87
C CYS A 30 6.42 -9.15 -19.26
N LEU A 31 5.81 -10.03 -20.07
CA LEU A 31 5.07 -11.20 -19.58
C LEU A 31 5.98 -12.20 -18.86
N VAL A 32 7.18 -12.45 -19.40
CA VAL A 32 8.18 -13.31 -18.76
C VAL A 32 8.61 -12.74 -17.42
N LEU A 33 8.92 -11.43 -17.35
CA LEU A 33 9.30 -10.76 -16.12
C LEU A 33 8.17 -10.75 -15.09
N GLU A 34 6.92 -10.55 -15.53
CA GLU A 34 5.72 -10.63 -14.68
C GLU A 34 5.60 -12.04 -14.07
N GLY A 35 5.70 -13.09 -14.88
CA GLY A 35 5.66 -14.48 -14.43
C GLY A 35 6.82 -14.84 -13.48
N LEU A 36 8.04 -14.37 -13.77
CA LEU A 36 9.19 -14.55 -12.90
C LEU A 36 9.01 -13.80 -11.56
N SER A 37 8.42 -12.60 -11.58
CA SER A 37 8.23 -11.79 -10.38
C SER A 37 7.36 -12.49 -9.34
N LEU A 38 6.36 -13.27 -9.77
CA LEU A 38 5.48 -14.04 -8.88
C LEU A 38 6.26 -15.08 -8.05
N ARG A 39 7.38 -15.60 -8.59
CA ARG A 39 8.23 -16.59 -7.92
C ARG A 39 9.38 -15.95 -7.16
N LEU A 40 10.02 -14.93 -7.75
CA LEU A 40 11.26 -14.36 -7.23
C LEU A 40 11.04 -13.20 -6.26
N ALA A 41 9.88 -12.56 -6.30
CA ALA A 41 9.56 -11.41 -5.47
C ALA A 41 8.16 -11.50 -4.85
N PRO A 42 7.82 -12.61 -4.16
CA PRO A 42 6.52 -12.73 -3.52
C PRO A 42 6.33 -11.60 -2.51
N LEU A 43 5.15 -10.97 -2.55
CA LEU A 43 4.80 -9.95 -1.57
C LEU A 43 4.68 -10.60 -0.19
N PRO A 44 5.29 -10.01 0.86
CA PRO A 44 5.19 -10.55 2.22
C PRO A 44 3.74 -10.70 2.68
N ALA A 45 3.38 -11.89 3.14
CA ALA A 45 2.08 -12.18 3.72
C ALA A 45 1.95 -11.56 5.13
N PRO A 46 0.73 -11.17 5.57
CA PRO A 46 0.49 -10.95 6.98
C PRO A 46 0.89 -12.18 7.79
N VAL A 47 1.51 -11.99 8.95
CA VAL A 47 2.02 -13.07 9.79
C VAL A 47 1.23 -13.17 11.09
N ARG A 48 1.04 -14.39 11.57
CA ARG A 48 0.25 -14.70 12.76
C ARG A 48 0.94 -14.14 14.00
N LEU A 49 0.22 -13.30 14.74
CA LEU A 49 0.62 -12.84 16.07
C LEU A 49 0.11 -13.79 17.15
N ARG A 50 -1.14 -14.23 17.02
CA ARG A 50 -1.79 -15.31 17.78
C ARG A 50 -2.97 -15.84 16.95
N GLU A 51 -3.67 -16.87 17.44
CA GLU A 51 -4.83 -17.40 16.72
C GLU A 51 -5.84 -16.29 16.37
N GLY A 52 -6.29 -16.28 15.11
CA GLY A 52 -7.23 -15.27 14.58
C GLY A 52 -6.70 -13.84 14.46
N LEU A 53 -5.44 -13.56 14.83
CA LEU A 53 -4.87 -12.22 14.81
C LEU A 53 -3.53 -12.20 14.06
N TYR A 54 -3.47 -11.37 13.02
CA TYR A 54 -2.32 -11.24 12.12
C TYR A 54 -1.83 -9.80 12.06
N VAL A 55 -0.58 -9.61 11.64
CA VAL A 55 0.02 -8.29 11.45
C VAL A 55 0.70 -8.20 10.09
N SER A 56 0.68 -7.02 9.47
CA SER A 56 1.40 -6.77 8.23
C SER A 56 2.90 -6.91 8.43
N SER A 57 3.56 -7.56 7.47
CA SER A 57 5.02 -7.69 7.39
C SER A 57 5.62 -6.78 6.30
N LEU A 58 4.79 -5.92 5.69
CA LEU A 58 5.19 -5.08 4.57
C LEU A 58 6.13 -3.94 5.00
N PRO A 59 7.14 -3.61 4.19
CA PRO A 59 7.99 -2.44 4.45
C PRO A 59 7.24 -1.14 4.17
N LEU A 60 7.78 -0.01 4.67
CA LEU A 60 7.29 1.31 4.27
C LEU A 60 7.63 1.58 2.81
N ILE A 61 6.61 1.92 2.04
CA ILE A 61 6.63 2.21 0.60
C ILE A 61 7.16 3.63 0.37
N SER A 62 6.81 4.54 1.27
CA SER A 62 7.34 5.91 1.33
C SER A 62 8.84 5.96 1.67
N ALA A 63 9.42 4.85 2.14
CA ALA A 63 10.84 4.79 2.49
C ALA A 63 11.24 5.83 3.56
N ASN A 64 10.33 6.16 4.48
CA ASN A 64 10.60 7.14 5.53
C ASN A 64 11.80 6.71 6.40
N PRO A 65 12.96 7.41 6.30
CA PRO A 65 14.18 6.97 6.97
C PRO A 65 14.10 7.09 8.49
N SER A 66 13.21 7.95 9.01
CA SER A 66 13.00 8.15 10.44
C SER A 66 12.26 6.99 11.11
N CYS A 67 11.60 6.14 10.32
CA CYS A 67 10.77 5.05 10.83
C CYS A 67 11.28 3.71 10.31
N ARG A 68 12.57 3.48 10.57
CA ARG A 68 13.32 2.27 10.22
C ARG A 68 12.88 1.02 10.98
N TRP A 69 11.98 1.16 11.95
CA TRP A 69 11.54 0.07 12.81
C TRP A 69 10.75 -0.93 11.98
N ARG A 70 11.34 -2.06 11.58
CA ARG A 70 10.57 -3.13 10.92
C ARG A 70 9.67 -3.83 11.92
N PRO A 71 8.48 -4.30 11.53
CA PRO A 71 7.80 -5.32 12.29
C PRO A 71 8.74 -6.53 12.32
N SER A 72 9.38 -6.80 13.46
CA SER A 72 10.20 -8.01 13.65
C SER A 72 9.34 -9.21 14.03
N VAL A 73 8.04 -9.15 13.77
CA VAL A 73 7.10 -10.21 14.12
C VAL A 73 7.37 -11.37 13.16
N LYS A 74 7.83 -12.47 13.72
CA LYS A 74 7.92 -13.75 13.02
C LYS A 74 6.69 -14.56 13.38
N GLY A 75 6.07 -15.18 12.38
CA GLY A 75 4.88 -15.99 12.56
C GLY A 75 4.52 -16.70 11.27
N GLU A 76 3.57 -17.63 11.36
CA GLU A 76 3.02 -18.31 10.18
C GLU A 76 2.28 -17.30 9.28
N ALA A 77 2.43 -17.43 7.97
CA ALA A 77 1.68 -16.61 7.03
C ALA A 77 0.17 -16.84 7.17
N LEU A 78 -0.62 -15.79 7.00
CA LEU A 78 -2.08 -15.89 6.85
C LEU A 78 -2.38 -16.84 5.68
N PRO A 79 -3.17 -17.91 5.87
CA PRO A 79 -3.55 -18.77 4.76
C PRO A 79 -4.44 -18.04 3.74
N LEU A 80 -4.20 -18.26 2.45
CA LEU A 80 -5.09 -17.81 1.38
C LEU A 80 -6.46 -18.50 1.46
N ALA A 81 -6.46 -19.79 1.83
CA ALA A 81 -7.67 -20.55 2.10
C ALA A 81 -8.37 -20.00 3.36
N ARG A 82 -9.69 -19.81 3.25
CA ARG A 82 -10.55 -19.37 4.36
C ARG A 82 -11.04 -20.58 5.14
N ARG A 83 -11.22 -20.42 6.45
CA ARG A 83 -12.00 -21.40 7.23
C ARG A 83 -13.49 -21.27 6.84
N PRO A 84 -14.29 -22.34 6.91
CA PRO A 84 -15.73 -22.25 6.66
C PRO A 84 -16.39 -21.18 7.54
N GLY A 85 -17.14 -20.25 6.93
CA GLY A 85 -17.80 -19.15 7.64
C GLY A 85 -16.85 -18.07 8.20
N GLU A 86 -15.54 -18.13 7.93
CA GLU A 86 -14.58 -17.16 8.45
C GLU A 86 -14.87 -15.75 7.98
N ARG A 87 -14.80 -14.75 8.86
CA ARG A 87 -14.77 -13.33 8.51
C ARG A 87 -13.37 -12.75 8.66
N ARG A 88 -12.92 -11.94 7.69
CA ARG A 88 -11.60 -11.31 7.65
C ARG A 88 -11.72 -9.78 7.67
N VAL A 89 -11.24 -9.18 8.74
CA VAL A 89 -11.22 -7.72 8.95
C VAL A 89 -9.78 -7.21 8.82
N PHE A 90 -9.54 -6.25 7.94
CA PHE A 90 -8.23 -5.62 7.76
C PHE A 90 -8.29 -4.18 8.24
N VAL A 91 -7.43 -3.82 9.20
CA VAL A 91 -7.43 -2.48 9.81
C VAL A 91 -6.16 -1.75 9.40
N PHE A 92 -6.33 -0.73 8.57
CA PHE A 92 -5.28 0.12 8.04
C PHE A 92 -5.10 1.36 8.90
N GLY A 93 -3.84 1.73 9.10
CA GLY A 93 -3.50 2.98 9.73
C GLY A 93 -2.03 3.14 9.99
N GLU A 94 -1.75 4.04 10.92
CA GLU A 94 -0.42 4.52 11.18
C GLU A 94 0.15 3.90 12.46
N SER A 95 0.99 4.64 13.20
CA SER A 95 1.58 4.21 14.47
C SER A 95 0.53 3.82 15.51
N SER A 96 -0.61 4.53 15.58
CA SER A 96 -1.70 4.21 16.52
C SER A 96 -2.35 2.86 16.22
N VAL A 97 -2.57 2.53 14.94
CA VAL A 97 -3.13 1.22 14.55
C VAL A 97 -2.08 0.13 14.72
N GLU A 98 -0.81 0.40 14.43
CA GLU A 98 0.30 -0.52 14.73
C GLU A 98 0.38 -0.85 16.24
N GLY A 99 -0.03 0.11 17.09
CA GLY A 99 0.00 0.02 18.55
C GLY A 99 1.22 0.68 19.18
N THR A 100 1.93 1.56 18.48
CA THR A 100 3.07 2.31 19.07
C THR A 100 2.59 3.20 20.23
N PRO A 101 3.34 3.26 21.35
CA PRO A 101 4.60 2.56 21.65
C PRO A 101 4.45 1.13 22.20
N TRP A 102 3.23 0.70 22.55
CA TRP A 102 2.93 -0.56 23.23
C TRP A 102 2.88 -1.82 22.34
N LYS A 103 3.22 -1.68 21.05
CA LYS A 103 3.25 -2.73 20.03
C LYS A 103 1.88 -3.35 19.73
N TYR A 104 1.88 -4.32 18.82
CA TYR A 104 0.67 -4.94 18.29
C TYR A 104 -0.28 -5.49 19.36
N ARG A 105 0.21 -6.05 20.47
CA ARG A 105 -0.65 -6.66 21.50
C ARG A 105 -1.57 -5.68 22.22
N ALA A 106 -1.23 -4.40 22.24
CA ALA A 106 -2.04 -3.33 22.83
C ALA A 106 -2.70 -2.46 21.74
N SER A 107 -2.71 -2.92 20.49
CA SER A 107 -3.22 -2.15 19.36
C SER A 107 -4.76 -2.20 19.27
N PRO A 108 -5.41 -1.16 18.71
CA PRO A 108 -6.85 -1.16 18.47
C PRO A 108 -7.36 -2.38 17.69
N PRO A 109 -6.68 -2.91 16.65
CA PRO A 109 -7.11 -4.16 15.99
C PRO A 109 -7.09 -5.39 16.92
N THR A 110 -6.20 -5.41 17.91
CA THR A 110 -6.15 -6.50 18.90
C THR A 110 -7.33 -6.41 19.85
N MET A 111 -7.62 -5.21 20.35
CA MET A 111 -8.81 -4.96 21.18
C MET A 111 -10.09 -5.27 20.42
N LEU A 112 -10.16 -4.92 19.13
CA LEU A 112 -11.28 -5.25 18.26
C LEU A 112 -11.45 -6.78 18.15
N TYR A 113 -10.35 -7.51 17.92
CA TYR A 113 -10.40 -8.97 17.89
C TYR A 113 -10.91 -9.56 19.20
N ASP A 114 -10.38 -9.11 20.35
CA ASP A 114 -10.78 -9.60 21.67
C ASP A 114 -12.27 -9.39 21.93
N ARG A 115 -12.81 -8.24 21.54
CA ARG A 115 -14.25 -7.94 21.72
C ARG A 115 -15.16 -8.71 20.78
N LEU A 116 -14.74 -8.91 19.52
CA LEU A 116 -15.58 -9.59 18.53
C LEU A 116 -15.49 -11.12 18.65
N SER A 117 -14.37 -11.67 19.12
CA SER A 117 -14.22 -13.12 19.32
C SER A 117 -15.09 -13.65 20.47
N GLU A 118 -15.48 -12.78 21.40
CA GLU A 118 -16.45 -13.07 22.47
C GLU A 118 -17.88 -13.24 21.96
N LEU A 119 -18.17 -12.99 20.68
CA LEU A 119 -19.52 -13.08 20.08
C LEU A 119 -19.67 -14.35 19.21
N PRO A 120 -20.24 -15.45 19.73
CA PRO A 120 -20.29 -16.73 19.01
C PRO A 120 -21.02 -16.66 17.67
N ALA A 121 -22.01 -15.76 17.54
CA ALA A 121 -22.79 -15.56 16.33
C ALA A 121 -21.97 -15.08 15.12
N LEU A 122 -20.75 -14.56 15.33
CA LEU A 122 -19.88 -14.12 14.25
C LEU A 122 -19.13 -15.28 13.57
N GLY A 123 -19.05 -16.45 14.21
CA GLY A 123 -18.26 -17.57 13.74
C GLY A 123 -16.74 -17.30 13.79
N PRO A 124 -15.92 -18.02 13.01
CA PRO A 124 -14.48 -17.83 12.99
C PRO A 124 -14.10 -16.42 12.53
N LEU A 125 -13.30 -15.72 13.33
CA LEU A 125 -12.84 -14.37 13.03
C LEU A 125 -11.33 -14.36 12.77
N THR A 126 -10.94 -13.56 11.77
CA THR A 126 -9.56 -13.17 11.51
C THR A 126 -9.48 -11.65 11.44
N VAL A 127 -8.65 -11.05 12.30
CA VAL A 127 -8.33 -9.62 12.26
C VAL A 127 -6.89 -9.45 11.85
N VAL A 128 -6.63 -8.56 10.90
CA VAL A 128 -5.30 -8.24 10.40
C VAL A 128 -4.98 -6.79 10.69
N ASN A 129 -3.98 -6.57 11.53
CA ASN A 129 -3.42 -5.26 11.79
C ASN A 129 -2.50 -4.86 10.63
N MET A 130 -3.00 -3.99 9.76
CA MET A 130 -2.24 -3.38 8.66
C MET A 130 -1.62 -2.04 9.06
N GLY A 131 -1.66 -1.69 10.34
CA GLY A 131 -1.10 -0.49 10.92
C GLY A 131 0.42 -0.48 10.85
N ARG A 132 0.97 0.70 10.54
CA ARG A 132 2.41 0.87 10.39
C ARG A 132 2.85 2.27 10.77
N ALA A 133 3.78 2.41 11.71
CA ALA A 133 4.31 3.72 12.07
C ALA A 133 4.85 4.45 10.85
N CYS A 134 4.48 5.73 10.74
CA CYS A 134 4.90 6.64 9.69
C CYS A 134 4.45 6.25 8.28
N SER A 135 3.51 5.31 8.17
CA SER A 135 2.79 5.10 6.92
C SER A 135 1.95 6.33 6.59
N SER A 136 1.69 6.50 5.30
CA SER A 136 0.80 7.48 4.71
C SER A 136 -0.28 6.75 3.89
N MET A 137 -1.19 7.50 3.27
CA MET A 137 -2.19 6.91 2.38
C MET A 137 -1.59 6.21 1.15
N VAL A 138 -0.41 6.63 0.68
CA VAL A 138 0.31 5.91 -0.39
C VAL A 138 0.71 4.52 0.09
N ASP A 139 1.26 4.41 1.30
CA ASP A 139 1.64 3.11 1.86
C ASP A 139 0.42 2.17 1.95
N SER A 140 -0.70 2.68 2.48
CA SER A 140 -1.95 1.93 2.58
C SER A 140 -2.51 1.51 1.24
N TYR A 141 -2.36 2.31 0.19
CA TYR A 141 -2.81 1.93 -1.15
C TYR A 141 -2.07 0.68 -1.65
N TYR A 142 -0.74 0.64 -1.51
CA TYR A 142 0.02 -0.55 -1.91
C TYR A 142 -0.22 -1.74 -0.98
N TYR A 143 -0.42 -1.50 0.31
CA TYR A 143 -0.80 -2.56 1.26
C TYR A 143 -2.16 -3.15 0.88
N LEU A 144 -3.13 -2.31 0.48
CA LEU A 144 -4.45 -2.73 0.00
C LEU A 144 -4.35 -3.64 -1.23
N LEU A 145 -3.48 -3.32 -2.18
CA LEU A 145 -3.25 -4.18 -3.36
C LEU A 145 -2.64 -5.54 -3.01
N SER A 146 -1.85 -5.61 -1.94
CA SER A 146 -1.23 -6.86 -1.49
C SER A 146 -2.21 -7.80 -0.77
N ILE A 147 -3.29 -7.27 -0.21
CA ILE A 147 -4.26 -8.08 0.54
C ILE A 147 -5.38 -8.67 -0.33
N ALA A 148 -5.47 -8.29 -1.60
CA ALA A 148 -6.50 -8.78 -2.53
C ALA A 148 -6.65 -10.32 -2.55
N PRO A 149 -5.56 -11.13 -2.56
CA PRO A 149 -5.67 -12.60 -2.54
C PRO A 149 -6.33 -13.17 -1.28
N TYR A 150 -6.35 -12.41 -0.18
CA TYR A 150 -6.91 -12.85 1.10
C TYR A 150 -8.41 -12.63 1.23
N ARG A 151 -9.05 -12.00 0.23
CA ARG A 151 -10.50 -11.77 0.14
C ARG A 151 -11.05 -11.14 1.43
N PRO A 152 -10.68 -9.88 1.74
CA PRO A 152 -11.16 -9.17 2.91
C PRO A 152 -12.68 -9.00 2.86
N ASP A 153 -13.36 -9.17 4.01
CA ASP A 153 -14.80 -8.88 4.11
C ASP A 153 -15.03 -7.45 4.60
N ILE A 154 -14.20 -6.97 5.51
CA ILE A 154 -14.28 -5.62 6.07
C ILE A 154 -12.89 -4.98 6.03
N ILE A 155 -12.84 -3.72 5.59
CA ILE A 155 -11.64 -2.89 5.60
C ILE A 155 -11.94 -1.62 6.40
N VAL A 156 -11.11 -1.36 7.41
CA VAL A 156 -11.20 -0.17 8.25
C VAL A 156 -10.01 0.73 7.95
N PHE A 157 -10.25 2.00 7.64
CA PHE A 157 -9.21 3.02 7.46
C PHE A 157 -9.20 4.00 8.64
N TYR A 158 -8.08 4.06 9.36
CA TYR A 158 -7.74 5.08 10.35
C TYR A 158 -6.43 5.75 9.93
N GLN A 159 -6.53 6.78 9.09
CA GLN A 159 -5.40 7.41 8.40
C GLN A 159 -5.53 8.93 8.41
N GLY A 160 -4.41 9.64 8.31
CA GLY A 160 -4.41 11.09 8.09
C GLY A 160 -3.40 11.88 8.92
N SER A 161 -2.86 11.29 9.99
CA SER A 161 -1.96 12.02 10.88
C SER A 161 -0.55 12.14 10.31
N ASN A 162 -0.14 11.25 9.40
CA ASN A 162 1.17 11.26 8.75
C ASN A 162 1.16 11.75 7.30
N ASP A 163 0.01 12.13 6.76
CA ASP A 163 -0.12 12.59 5.37
C ASP A 163 0.45 14.01 5.19
N GLY A 164 1.78 14.08 5.19
CA GLY A 164 2.54 15.26 4.84
C GLY A 164 2.77 15.35 3.33
N PHE A 165 2.06 16.24 2.65
CA PHE A 165 2.14 16.45 1.20
C PHE A 165 3.36 17.27 0.73
N GLY A 166 4.30 17.56 1.64
CA GLY A 166 5.60 18.17 1.33
C GLY A 166 6.78 17.19 1.41
N ARG A 167 6.55 15.91 1.74
CA ARG A 167 7.62 14.93 2.01
C ARG A 167 7.87 13.93 0.88
N TYR A 168 6.83 13.57 0.13
CA TYR A 168 6.90 12.54 -0.92
C TYR A 168 6.14 12.99 -2.16
N ASP A 169 6.82 13.01 -3.31
CA ASP A 169 6.24 13.50 -4.57
C ASP A 169 5.02 12.69 -5.02
N GLU A 170 5.02 11.38 -4.77
CA GLU A 170 3.89 10.50 -5.09
C GLU A 170 2.61 10.88 -4.33
N ASN A 171 2.72 11.40 -3.10
CA ASN A 171 1.56 11.81 -2.32
C ASN A 171 0.76 12.89 -3.05
N CYS A 172 1.44 13.77 -3.83
CA CYS A 172 0.79 14.85 -4.58
C CYS A 172 0.32 14.45 -5.98
N LEU A 173 0.73 13.30 -6.52
CA LEU A 173 0.40 12.89 -7.89
C LEU A 173 -1.09 12.85 -8.20
N PRO A 174 -1.99 12.36 -7.30
CA PRO A 174 -3.42 12.40 -7.58
C PRO A 174 -3.94 13.81 -7.82
N SER A 175 -3.32 14.83 -7.23
CA SER A 175 -3.72 16.24 -7.36
C SER A 175 -3.05 16.96 -8.52
N LEU A 176 -1.74 16.79 -8.67
CA LEU A 176 -0.92 17.50 -9.66
C LEU A 176 -1.03 16.90 -11.06
N ALA A 177 -1.13 15.58 -11.17
CA ALA A 177 -1.09 14.85 -12.43
C ALA A 177 -2.08 13.69 -12.44
N ALA A 178 -3.36 13.97 -12.20
CA ALA A 178 -4.40 12.96 -12.02
C ALA A 178 -4.49 11.91 -13.15
N PRO A 179 -4.39 12.25 -14.46
CA PRO A 179 -4.42 11.26 -15.53
C PRO A 179 -3.19 10.33 -15.51
N LEU A 180 -2.01 10.89 -15.25
CA LEU A 180 -0.77 10.11 -15.13
C LEU A 180 -0.85 9.16 -13.93
N HIS A 181 -1.35 9.65 -12.80
CA HIS A 181 -1.55 8.82 -11.61
C HIS A 181 -2.58 7.70 -11.89
N ALA A 182 -3.66 7.97 -12.61
CA ALA A 182 -4.63 6.96 -12.99
C ALA A 182 -4.02 5.89 -13.91
N ALA A 183 -3.21 6.29 -14.90
CA ALA A 183 -2.50 5.36 -15.77
C ALA A 183 -1.49 4.50 -14.98
N TRP A 184 -0.70 5.12 -14.09
CA TRP A 184 0.21 4.41 -13.19
C TRP A 184 -0.53 3.38 -12.34
N ARG A 185 -1.65 3.78 -11.73
CA ARG A 185 -2.49 2.88 -10.94
C ARG A 185 -3.03 1.71 -11.76
N PHE A 186 -3.54 1.99 -12.96
CA PHE A 186 -4.06 0.95 -13.85
C PHE A 186 -3.03 -0.15 -14.10
N LEU A 187 -1.77 0.25 -14.34
CA LEU A 187 -0.64 -0.67 -14.55
C LEU A 187 -0.27 -1.42 -13.27
N VAL A 188 -0.11 -0.73 -12.14
CA VAL A 188 0.26 -1.35 -10.86
C VAL A 188 -0.82 -2.33 -10.37
N GLU A 189 -2.09 -2.00 -10.48
CA GLU A 189 -3.19 -2.89 -10.08
C GLU A 189 -3.21 -4.20 -10.87
N ARG A 190 -2.65 -4.21 -12.09
CA ARG A 190 -2.65 -5.37 -13.00
C ARG A 190 -1.31 -6.08 -13.11
N SER A 191 -0.22 -5.49 -12.62
CA SER A 191 1.12 -6.07 -12.66
C SER A 191 1.64 -6.33 -11.24
N HIS A 192 1.86 -7.60 -10.92
CA HIS A 192 2.63 -8.04 -9.77
C HIS A 192 4.07 -7.52 -9.83
N LEU A 193 4.72 -7.49 -10.99
CA LEU A 193 6.08 -6.97 -11.11
C LEU A 193 6.15 -5.51 -10.66
N LEU A 194 5.26 -4.64 -11.18
CA LEU A 194 5.25 -3.23 -10.81
C LEU A 194 4.92 -3.02 -9.33
N ARG A 195 4.00 -3.81 -8.76
CA ARG A 195 3.73 -3.81 -7.32
C ARG A 195 4.96 -4.19 -6.53
N ALA A 196 5.57 -5.34 -6.83
CA ALA A 196 6.76 -5.83 -6.13
C ALA A 196 7.92 -4.84 -6.22
N LEU A 197 8.18 -4.29 -7.42
CA LEU A 197 9.20 -3.26 -7.62
C LEU A 197 8.93 -2.03 -6.76
N ARG A 198 7.71 -1.50 -6.77
CA ARG A 198 7.39 -0.30 -6.01
C ARG A 198 7.42 -0.54 -4.49
N MET A 199 7.01 -1.73 -4.04
CA MET A 199 6.93 -2.06 -2.63
C MET A 199 8.28 -2.43 -2.01
N LEU A 200 9.14 -3.13 -2.75
CA LEU A 200 10.38 -3.70 -2.21
C LEU A 200 11.62 -2.84 -2.50
N THR A 201 11.63 -2.10 -3.62
CA THR A 201 12.79 -1.28 -4.02
C THR A 201 13.17 -0.18 -3.03
N PRO A 202 12.23 0.64 -2.50
CA PRO A 202 12.60 1.76 -1.63
C PRO A 202 13.35 1.30 -0.37
N ASP A 203 12.85 0.25 0.24
CA ASP A 203 13.46 -0.37 1.42
C ASP A 203 14.79 -1.08 1.10
N ALA A 204 14.92 -1.73 -0.07
CA ALA A 204 16.19 -2.29 -0.52
C ALA A 204 17.25 -1.19 -0.78
N ALA A 205 16.85 -0.07 -1.37
CA ALA A 205 17.74 1.07 -1.64
C ALA A 205 18.27 1.70 -0.34
N ILE A 206 17.40 1.88 0.67
CA ILE A 206 17.80 2.38 2.00
C ILE A 206 18.80 1.42 2.67
N ARG A 207 18.58 0.11 2.56
CA ARG A 207 19.49 -0.91 3.10
C ARG A 207 20.86 -0.85 2.44
N ARG A 208 20.90 -0.85 1.10
CA ARG A 208 22.16 -0.80 0.33
C ARG A 208 23.00 0.43 0.63
N ARG A 209 22.36 1.59 0.80
CA ARG A 209 23.06 2.84 1.09
C ARG A 209 23.56 2.93 2.54
N GLY A 210 23.28 1.93 3.38
CA GLY A 210 23.71 1.92 4.79
C GLY A 210 23.19 3.11 5.60
N LEU A 211 22.22 3.88 5.07
CA LEU A 211 21.77 5.13 5.66
C LEU A 211 21.17 4.83 7.01
N ARG A 212 21.88 5.15 8.10
CA ARG A 212 21.35 5.13 9.46
C ARG A 212 20.05 5.94 9.48
N ALA A 213 19.15 5.66 10.42
CA ALA A 213 17.92 6.43 10.58
C ALA A 213 18.28 7.93 10.53
N GLY A 214 17.93 8.58 9.43
CA GLY A 214 18.30 9.96 9.18
C GLY A 214 17.39 10.87 9.98
N LYS A 215 17.83 12.12 10.18
CA LYS A 215 16.90 13.17 10.60
C LYS A 215 15.70 13.15 9.65
N PRO A 216 14.46 13.23 10.17
CA PRO A 216 13.28 13.34 9.32
C PRO A 216 13.51 14.42 8.29
N LEU A 217 13.14 14.14 7.04
CA LEU A 217 13.10 15.18 6.02
C LEU A 217 12.27 16.31 6.62
N PRO A 218 12.81 17.54 6.72
CA PRO A 218 12.05 18.66 7.23
C PRO A 218 10.76 18.73 6.40
N PRO A 219 9.60 18.99 7.03
CA PRO A 219 8.38 19.19 6.26
C PRO A 219 8.64 20.32 5.26
N GLY A 220 8.79 19.98 3.98
CA GLY A 220 8.81 20.96 2.91
C GLY A 220 7.44 21.61 2.79
N GLU A 221 7.39 22.77 2.16
CA GLU A 221 6.10 23.35 1.77
C GLU A 221 5.33 22.33 0.92
N PRO A 222 4.02 22.13 1.18
CA PRO A 222 3.21 21.24 0.37
C PRO A 222 3.26 21.67 -1.10
N ARG A 223 3.68 20.78 -1.99
CA ARG A 223 3.70 21.04 -3.44
C ARG A 223 2.31 21.01 -4.07
N CYS A 224 1.30 20.63 -3.29
CA CYS A 224 -0.09 20.50 -3.71
C CYS A 224 -1.03 20.87 -2.55
N ASP A 225 -2.29 21.18 -2.88
CA ASP A 225 -3.35 21.41 -1.89
C ASP A 225 -3.54 20.17 -0.99
N PRO A 226 -3.21 20.23 0.31
CA PRO A 226 -3.30 19.09 1.20
C PRO A 226 -4.72 18.53 1.33
N ARG A 227 -5.74 19.39 1.40
CA ARG A 227 -7.13 18.96 1.61
C ARG A 227 -7.68 18.25 0.38
N LYS A 228 -7.46 18.84 -0.79
CA LYS A 228 -7.85 18.24 -2.08
C LYS A 228 -7.14 16.91 -2.30
N THR A 229 -5.86 16.86 -2.00
CA THR A 229 -5.04 15.65 -2.17
C THR A 229 -5.43 14.55 -1.19
N PHE A 230 -5.69 14.91 0.06
CA PHE A 230 -6.19 13.98 1.07
C PHE A 230 -7.51 13.34 0.61
N ARG A 231 -8.48 14.15 0.20
CA ARG A 231 -9.77 13.67 -0.32
C ARG A 231 -9.59 12.72 -1.51
N ARG A 232 -8.71 13.07 -2.47
CA ARG A 232 -8.42 12.19 -3.61
C ARG A 232 -7.86 10.85 -3.16
N TRP A 233 -6.91 10.81 -2.23
CA TRP A 233 -6.39 9.55 -1.71
C TRP A 233 -7.46 8.73 -0.97
N THR A 234 -8.30 9.37 -0.15
CA THR A 234 -9.43 8.69 0.50
C THR A 234 -10.36 8.05 -0.55
N ASP A 235 -10.75 8.79 -1.59
CA ASP A 235 -11.59 8.28 -2.68
C ASP A 235 -10.93 7.12 -3.44
N ILE A 236 -9.60 7.13 -3.55
CA ILE A 236 -8.81 6.06 -4.16
C ILE A 236 -8.86 4.81 -3.28
N LEU A 237 -8.53 4.93 -2.00
CA LEU A 237 -8.52 3.82 -1.05
C LEU A 237 -9.90 3.17 -0.91
N VAL A 238 -10.95 3.98 -0.74
CA VAL A 238 -12.33 3.49 -0.60
C VAL A 238 -12.79 2.76 -1.86
N ARG A 239 -12.54 3.33 -3.06
CA ARG A 239 -12.93 2.66 -4.32
C ARG A 239 -12.16 1.38 -4.54
N THR A 240 -10.86 1.37 -4.29
CA THR A 240 -10.05 0.16 -4.44
C THR A 240 -10.50 -0.92 -3.45
N ALA A 241 -10.79 -0.57 -2.20
CA ALA A 241 -11.26 -1.50 -1.17
C ALA A 241 -12.63 -2.12 -1.53
N ARG A 242 -13.58 -1.30 -1.98
CA ARG A 242 -14.87 -1.78 -2.50
C ARG A 242 -14.71 -2.66 -3.74
N GLY A 243 -13.75 -2.34 -4.61
CA GLY A 243 -13.38 -3.16 -5.77
C GLY A 243 -12.87 -4.57 -5.40
N LEU A 244 -12.40 -4.77 -4.16
CA LEU A 244 -12.06 -6.09 -3.62
C LEU A 244 -13.28 -6.85 -3.05
N GLY A 245 -14.47 -6.24 -3.07
CA GLY A 245 -15.70 -6.80 -2.50
C GLY A 245 -15.88 -6.57 -0.99
N ALA A 246 -15.02 -5.76 -0.36
CA ALA A 246 -15.09 -5.51 1.07
C ALA A 246 -16.08 -4.37 1.43
N GLU A 247 -16.71 -4.50 2.58
CA GLU A 247 -17.32 -3.38 3.28
C GLU A 247 -16.22 -2.43 3.79
N VAL A 248 -16.46 -1.12 3.70
CA VAL A 248 -15.44 -0.12 4.01
C VAL A 248 -15.93 0.81 5.12
N ILE A 249 -15.16 0.86 6.21
CA ILE A 249 -15.35 1.79 7.32
C ILE A 249 -14.21 2.81 7.27
N VAL A 250 -14.55 4.10 7.19
CA VAL A 250 -13.57 5.19 7.26
C VAL A 250 -13.75 5.90 8.58
N THR A 251 -12.65 6.10 9.29
CA THR A 251 -12.64 6.74 10.60
C THR A 251 -11.75 7.98 10.57
N THR A 252 -12.14 9.01 11.32
CA THR A 252 -11.32 10.20 11.47
C THR A 252 -10.22 9.95 12.51
N PRO A 253 -8.97 10.39 12.25
CA PRO A 253 -7.94 10.32 13.26
C PRO A 253 -8.32 11.16 14.47
N VAL A 254 -8.11 10.61 15.67
CA VAL A 254 -8.33 11.34 16.92
C VAL A 254 -7.27 12.44 17.00
N ARG A 255 -7.71 13.68 17.19
CA ARG A 255 -6.81 14.78 17.55
C ARG A 255 -6.62 14.79 19.06
N SER A 256 -5.40 14.55 19.52
CA SER A 256 -5.06 14.79 20.92
C SER A 256 -5.08 16.31 21.17
N PRO A 257 -5.85 16.81 22.15
CA PRO A 257 -5.76 18.23 22.53
C PRO A 257 -4.36 18.60 23.04
N LEU A 258 -3.55 17.59 23.41
CA LEU A 258 -2.18 17.75 23.89
C LEU A 258 -1.14 17.72 22.77
N THR A 259 -1.51 17.55 21.50
CA THR A 259 -0.54 17.46 20.39
C THR A 259 0.44 18.65 20.35
N GLY A 260 -0.02 19.86 20.68
CA GLY A 260 0.86 21.04 20.75
C GLY A 260 1.90 21.01 21.88
N LEU A 261 1.63 20.25 22.96
CA LEU A 261 2.51 20.08 24.11
C LEU A 261 3.45 18.88 23.91
N GLU A 262 2.95 17.78 23.33
CA GLU A 262 3.73 16.57 23.05
C GLU A 262 4.91 16.85 22.11
N PHE A 263 4.72 17.67 21.06
CA PHE A 263 5.82 18.00 20.14
C PHE A 263 6.94 18.82 20.78
N ARG A 264 6.67 19.59 21.85
CA ARG A 264 7.72 20.34 22.58
C ARG A 264 8.54 19.44 23.49
N ALA A 265 7.92 18.44 24.11
CA ALA A 265 8.59 17.54 25.05
C ALA A 265 9.58 16.56 24.37
N TRP A 266 9.45 16.34 23.05
CA TRP A 266 10.29 15.42 22.27
C TRP A 266 11.41 16.11 21.48
N GLN A 267 11.56 17.43 21.57
CA GLN A 267 12.74 18.13 21.08
C GLN A 267 13.74 18.23 22.24
N PRO A 268 14.83 17.44 22.26
CA PRO A 268 15.92 17.73 23.18
C PRO A 268 16.47 19.12 22.85
N GLU A 269 16.59 19.96 23.86
CA GLU A 269 17.31 21.24 23.78
C GLU A 269 18.75 21.05 23.27
#